data_AF-A0A5N5SM33-F1
#
_entry.id   AF-A0A5N5SM33-F1
#
_cell.length_a   1.000
_cell.length_b   1.000
_cell.length_c   1.000
_cell.angle_alpha   90.00
_cell.angle_beta   90.00
_cell.angle_gamma   90.00
#
_symmetry.space_group_name_H-M   'P 1'
#
loop_
_entity.id
_entity.type
_entity.pdbx_description
1 polymer ?
#
loop_
_entity_poly.entity_id
_entity_poly.type
_entity_poly.pdbx_seq_one_letter_code
_entity_poly.pdbx_strand_id
1 'polypeptide(L)'
;MVVLIETQLKRLVSYAYTGELEVSAASAKAMYIAAYKLKMEGIAKSCGEHLVNSLTPDSCLAVRALPGIATNTRLVSIVDQYIQQQTDLLQVTRDTLGVPKILLNVIHGSKDEANMTSRALCNLSLEWVRKQMEEEELSMQMLQEKTYLLYLNLDNSLHDCADIQTGSANDTELVQDYKKISRKLSQPNLKVRRKVSGVSQPAKPRMMLFSRSISDDDNPQDGDWKLISFSKVSENSLVAVVTLNNSVAVLSIQQQVNAPEETNGDSGNSRPPSVEKVDSYTLIPHMRSP
;
A
#
# COMPACT_ATOMS: atom_id res chain seq x y z
N MET A 1 -2.91 22.42 -14.23
CA MET A 1 -4.03 21.52 -14.59
C MET A 1 -5.27 22.28 -15.07
N VAL A 2 -5.73 23.33 -14.38
CA VAL A 2 -6.96 24.08 -14.74
C VAL A 2 -6.90 24.72 -16.15
N VAL A 3 -5.78 25.34 -16.52
CA VAL A 3 -5.60 26.00 -17.84
C VAL A 3 -5.65 24.99 -19.02
N LEU A 4 -5.13 23.78 -18.81
CA LEU A 4 -5.19 22.72 -19.82
C LEU A 4 -6.62 22.24 -20.07
N ILE A 5 -7.43 22.18 -19.00
CA ILE A 5 -8.84 21.76 -19.09
C ILE A 5 -9.67 22.83 -19.82
N GLU A 6 -9.45 24.12 -19.54
CA GLU A 6 -10.16 25.21 -20.22
C GLU A 6 -9.89 25.20 -21.74
N THR A 7 -8.64 24.91 -22.13
CA THR A 7 -8.25 24.81 -23.54
C THR A 7 -8.93 23.62 -24.22
N GLN A 8 -8.97 22.44 -23.60
CA GLN A 8 -9.67 21.28 -24.19
C GLN A 8 -11.18 21.50 -24.25
N LEU A 9 -11.77 22.14 -23.24
CA LEU A 9 -13.19 22.48 -23.23
C LEU A 9 -13.56 23.36 -24.42
N LYS A 10 -12.81 24.43 -24.68
CA LYS A 10 -13.04 25.32 -25.83
C LYS A 10 -13.02 24.53 -27.15
N ARG A 11 -12.07 23.62 -27.31
CA ARG A 11 -11.95 22.77 -28.51
C ARG A 11 -13.13 21.80 -28.65
N LEU A 12 -13.58 21.19 -27.56
CA LEU A 12 -14.76 20.32 -27.57
C LEU A 12 -16.05 21.08 -27.89
N VAL A 13 -16.18 22.32 -27.40
CA VAL A 13 -17.29 23.20 -27.77
C VAL A 13 -17.22 23.53 -29.25
N SER A 14 -16.06 23.95 -29.78
CA SER A 14 -15.88 24.20 -31.22
C SER A 14 -16.21 22.97 -32.07
N TYR A 15 -15.80 21.77 -31.64
CA TYR A 15 -16.16 20.52 -32.31
C TYR A 15 -17.68 20.31 -32.35
N ALA A 16 -18.42 20.63 -31.28
CA ALA A 16 -19.87 20.47 -31.28
C ALA A 16 -20.58 21.32 -32.35
N TYR A 17 -19.97 22.44 -32.77
CA TYR A 17 -20.48 23.30 -33.84
C TYR A 17 -19.92 22.96 -35.23
N THR A 18 -18.72 22.39 -35.32
CA THR A 18 -17.99 22.20 -36.60
C THR A 18 -17.92 20.75 -37.06
N GLY A 19 -18.05 19.78 -36.15
CA GLY A 19 -17.85 18.36 -36.41
C GLY A 19 -16.39 17.93 -36.57
N GLU A 20 -15.43 18.84 -36.46
CA GLU A 20 -14.01 18.57 -36.70
C GLU A 20 -13.16 18.80 -35.44
N LEU A 21 -12.30 17.83 -35.11
CA LEU A 21 -11.41 17.92 -33.96
C LEU A 21 -10.10 17.18 -34.24
N GLU A 22 -9.00 17.93 -34.23
CA GLU A 22 -7.66 17.35 -34.23
C GLU A 22 -7.19 17.14 -32.78
N VAL A 23 -6.52 16.05 -32.45
CA VAL A 23 -6.00 15.80 -31.10
C VAL A 23 -4.55 15.36 -31.20
N SER A 24 -3.64 16.14 -30.62
CA SER A 24 -2.24 15.73 -30.51
C SER A 24 -2.07 14.68 -29.41
N ALA A 25 -1.09 13.77 -29.57
CA ALA A 25 -0.79 12.73 -28.58
C ALA A 25 -0.54 13.30 -27.16
N ALA A 26 0.18 14.42 -27.07
CA ALA A 26 0.45 15.10 -25.79
C ALA A 26 -0.84 15.60 -25.09
N SER A 27 -1.87 15.96 -25.86
CA SER A 27 -3.16 16.42 -25.34
C SER A 27 -4.20 15.30 -25.15
N ALA A 28 -3.94 14.09 -25.64
CA ALA A 28 -4.92 13.01 -25.70
C ALA A 28 -5.51 12.65 -24.33
N LYS A 29 -4.68 12.61 -23.27
CA LYS A 29 -5.13 12.34 -21.89
C LYS A 29 -6.08 13.42 -21.38
N ALA A 30 -5.72 14.70 -21.57
CA ALA A 30 -6.55 15.82 -21.14
C ALA A 30 -7.86 15.89 -21.94
N MET A 31 -7.79 15.62 -23.24
CA MET A 31 -8.95 15.57 -24.13
C MET A 31 -9.90 14.42 -23.74
N TYR A 32 -9.36 13.24 -23.47
CA TYR A 32 -10.13 12.09 -22.98
C TYR A 32 -10.91 12.44 -21.72
N ILE A 33 -10.24 13.00 -20.71
CA ILE A 33 -10.87 13.35 -19.43
C ILE A 33 -12.00 14.36 -19.64
N ALA A 34 -11.79 15.37 -20.48
CA ALA A 34 -12.80 16.39 -20.77
C ALA A 34 -13.99 15.79 -21.54
N ALA A 35 -13.74 15.02 -22.61
CA ALA A 35 -14.76 14.36 -23.41
C ALA A 35 -15.58 13.36 -22.60
N TYR A 36 -14.92 12.58 -21.73
CA TYR A 36 -15.60 11.63 -20.85
C TYR A 36 -16.52 12.34 -19.85
N LYS A 37 -16.06 13.43 -19.23
CA LYS A 37 -16.88 14.23 -18.31
C LYS A 37 -18.07 14.89 -19.00
N LEU A 38 -17.90 15.34 -20.25
CA LEU A 38 -18.96 15.92 -21.06
C LEU A 38 -19.84 14.88 -21.79
N LYS A 39 -19.60 13.59 -21.55
CA LYS A 39 -20.34 12.49 -22.19
C LYS A 39 -20.26 12.49 -23.73
N MET A 40 -19.15 12.96 -24.29
CA MET A 40 -18.86 12.92 -25.72
C MET A 40 -18.21 11.57 -26.08
N GLU A 41 -19.03 10.52 -26.13
CA GLU A 41 -18.56 9.12 -26.20
C GLU A 41 -17.65 8.82 -27.39
N GLY A 42 -17.95 9.36 -28.58
CA GLY A 42 -17.14 9.14 -29.77
C GLY A 42 -15.69 9.63 -29.60
N ILE A 43 -15.52 10.83 -29.03
CA ILE A 43 -14.20 11.40 -28.75
C ILE A 43 -13.52 10.64 -27.61
N ALA A 44 -14.24 10.37 -26.53
CA ALA A 44 -13.69 9.65 -25.38
C ALA A 44 -13.21 8.24 -25.80
N LYS A 45 -13.98 7.53 -26.62
CA LYS A 45 -13.60 6.23 -27.17
C LYS A 45 -12.32 6.32 -28.01
N SER A 46 -12.28 7.23 -28.99
CA SER A 46 -11.12 7.38 -29.87
C SER A 46 -9.86 7.77 -29.09
N CYS A 47 -9.96 8.73 -28.17
CA CYS A 47 -8.84 9.11 -27.31
C CYS A 47 -8.42 7.97 -26.38
N GLY A 48 -9.38 7.21 -25.83
CA GLY A 48 -9.11 6.09 -24.93
C GLY A 48 -8.35 4.96 -25.64
N GLU A 49 -8.77 4.59 -26.86
CA GLU A 49 -8.07 3.62 -27.70
C GLU A 49 -6.65 4.10 -28.03
N HIS A 50 -6.48 5.38 -28.39
CA HIS A 50 -5.15 5.94 -28.63
C HIS A 50 -4.23 5.88 -27.40
N LEU A 51 -4.75 6.21 -26.22
CA LEU A 51 -4.00 6.16 -24.96
C LEU A 51 -3.54 4.74 -24.60
N VAL A 52 -4.42 3.75 -24.79
CA VAL A 52 -4.14 2.34 -24.51
C VAL A 52 -3.17 1.73 -25.54
N ASN A 53 -3.19 2.22 -26.79
CA ASN A 53 -2.23 1.78 -27.81
C ASN A 53 -0.87 2.48 -27.71
N SER A 54 -0.77 3.56 -26.92
CA SER A 54 0.44 4.38 -26.76
C SER A 54 0.97 4.34 -25.32
N LEU A 55 0.89 3.18 -24.68
CA LEU A 55 1.32 3.00 -23.29
C LEU A 55 2.85 3.07 -23.18
N THR A 56 3.29 3.73 -22.12
CA THR A 56 4.68 3.75 -21.66
C THR A 56 4.73 3.25 -20.22
N PRO A 57 5.88 2.79 -19.72
CA PRO A 57 5.99 2.34 -18.33
C PRO A 57 5.55 3.43 -17.34
N ASP A 58 5.91 4.69 -17.59
CA ASP A 58 5.55 5.83 -16.72
C ASP A 58 4.08 6.27 -16.87
N SER A 59 3.37 5.89 -17.95
CA SER A 59 1.99 6.34 -18.19
C SER A 59 0.91 5.29 -17.93
N CYS A 60 1.26 4.00 -17.91
CA CYS A 60 0.27 2.93 -17.96
C CYS A 60 -0.64 2.88 -16.73
N LEU A 61 -0.11 3.09 -15.51
CA LEU A 61 -0.93 3.18 -14.31
C LEU A 61 -1.90 4.36 -14.36
N ALA A 62 -1.42 5.52 -14.80
CA ALA A 62 -2.24 6.71 -14.88
C ALA A 62 -3.35 6.59 -15.94
N VAL A 63 -3.12 5.85 -17.04
CA VAL A 63 -4.15 5.50 -18.02
C VAL A 63 -5.15 4.50 -17.43
N ARG A 64 -4.67 3.46 -16.72
CA ARG A 64 -5.53 2.47 -16.05
C ARG A 64 -6.47 3.10 -15.01
N ALA A 65 -6.03 4.18 -14.36
CA ALA A 65 -6.78 4.93 -13.36
C ALA A 65 -7.78 5.95 -13.97
N LEU A 66 -7.81 6.14 -15.29
CA LEU A 66 -8.72 7.09 -15.90
C LEU A 66 -10.19 6.66 -15.72
N PRO A 67 -11.09 7.60 -15.36
CA PRO A 67 -12.52 7.34 -15.33
C PRO A 67 -13.00 6.87 -16.71
N GLY A 68 -13.73 5.76 -16.78
CA GLY A 68 -14.21 5.18 -18.04
C GLY A 68 -13.32 4.10 -18.63
N ILE A 69 -12.00 4.15 -18.42
CA ILE A 69 -11.11 3.03 -18.76
C ILE A 69 -11.40 1.88 -17.81
N ALA A 70 -11.46 2.15 -16.49
CA ALA A 70 -11.74 1.15 -15.46
C ALA A 70 -13.06 0.38 -15.65
N THR A 71 -14.04 0.95 -16.37
CA THR A 71 -15.34 0.31 -16.66
C THR A 71 -15.37 -0.43 -18.00
N ASN A 72 -14.33 -0.29 -18.83
CA ASN A 72 -14.24 -0.93 -20.14
C ASN A 72 -13.31 -2.14 -20.05
N THR A 73 -13.89 -3.34 -19.93
CA THR A 73 -13.17 -4.61 -19.77
C THR A 73 -12.12 -4.86 -20.84
N ARG A 74 -12.38 -4.48 -22.10
CA ARG A 74 -11.42 -4.62 -23.20
C ARG A 74 -10.20 -3.71 -22.99
N LEU A 75 -10.42 -2.43 -22.67
CA LEU A 75 -9.32 -1.49 -22.45
C LEU A 75 -8.53 -1.85 -21.18
N VAL A 76 -9.22 -2.26 -20.10
CA VAL A 76 -8.59 -2.79 -18.87
C VAL A 76 -7.68 -3.96 -19.19
N SER A 77 -8.16 -4.94 -19.95
CA SER A 77 -7.38 -6.14 -20.31
C SER A 77 -6.07 -5.78 -21.02
N ILE A 78 -6.11 -4.85 -21.99
CA ILE A 78 -4.91 -4.43 -22.73
C ILE A 78 -3.92 -3.74 -21.80
N VAL A 79 -4.38 -2.83 -20.93
CA VAL A 79 -3.50 -2.10 -20.01
C VAL A 79 -2.91 -3.04 -18.95
N ASP A 80 -3.72 -3.94 -18.40
CA ASP A 80 -3.27 -4.89 -17.37
C ASP A 80 -2.25 -5.89 -17.96
N GLN A 81 -2.47 -6.36 -19.20
CA GLN A 81 -1.51 -7.19 -19.92
C GLN A 81 -0.19 -6.44 -20.16
N TYR A 82 -0.25 -5.16 -20.52
CA TYR A 82 0.95 -4.33 -20.66
C TYR A 82 1.72 -4.20 -19.34
N ILE A 83 1.02 -3.96 -18.22
CA ILE A 83 1.62 -3.86 -16.87
C ILE A 83 2.27 -5.19 -16.47
N GLN A 84 1.62 -6.32 -16.76
CA GLN A 84 2.15 -7.67 -16.49
C GLN A 84 3.44 -7.98 -17.24
N GLN A 85 3.64 -7.39 -18.42
CA GLN A 85 4.83 -7.59 -19.24
C GLN A 85 6.01 -6.69 -18.85
N GLN A 86 5.80 -5.72 -17.94
CA GLN A 86 6.88 -4.83 -17.50
C GLN A 86 7.85 -5.57 -16.59
N THR A 87 9.14 -5.48 -16.91
CA THR A 87 10.22 -6.05 -16.10
C THR A 87 10.55 -5.20 -14.88
N ASP A 88 10.49 -3.87 -15.03
CA ASP A 88 10.73 -2.91 -13.97
C ASP A 88 9.43 -2.29 -13.46
N LEU A 89 8.85 -2.91 -12.44
CA LEU A 89 7.64 -2.39 -11.79
C LEU A 89 7.91 -1.10 -10.99
N LEU A 90 9.17 -0.78 -10.64
CA LEU A 90 9.50 0.48 -9.97
C LEU A 90 9.36 1.66 -10.93
N GLN A 91 9.71 1.48 -12.21
CA GLN A 91 9.41 2.49 -13.22
C GLN A 91 7.91 2.71 -13.35
N VAL A 92 7.13 1.62 -13.42
CA VAL A 92 5.66 1.67 -13.52
C VAL A 92 5.04 2.41 -12.33
N THR A 93 5.54 2.17 -11.13
CA THR A 93 5.02 2.74 -9.87
C THR A 93 5.74 4.02 -9.42
N ARG A 94 6.56 4.63 -10.28
CA ARG A 94 7.30 5.86 -9.97
C ARG A 94 6.36 7.06 -9.83
N ASP A 95 5.43 7.22 -10.77
CA ASP A 95 4.44 8.29 -10.77
C ASP A 95 3.04 7.72 -10.53
N THR A 96 2.69 7.58 -9.26
CA THR A 96 1.37 7.11 -8.83
C THR A 96 0.39 8.27 -8.61
N LEU A 97 0.59 9.43 -9.25
CA LEU A 97 -0.31 10.56 -9.04
C LEU A 97 -1.75 10.20 -9.46
N GLY A 98 -2.66 10.21 -8.49
CA GLY A 98 -4.06 9.83 -8.68
C GLY A 98 -4.31 8.32 -8.60
N VAL A 99 -3.31 7.50 -8.28
CA VAL A 99 -3.44 6.07 -8.00
C VAL A 99 -3.29 5.84 -6.49
N PRO A 100 -4.27 5.21 -5.82
CA PRO A 100 -4.17 4.86 -4.42
C PRO A 100 -2.92 4.04 -4.09
N LYS A 101 -2.25 4.38 -2.98
CA LYS A 101 -1.10 3.63 -2.46
C LYS A 101 -1.36 3.18 -1.02
N ILE A 102 -1.41 1.87 -0.79
CA ILE A 102 -1.63 1.26 0.52
C ILE A 102 -0.29 0.75 1.05
N LEU A 103 0.04 1.10 2.29
CA LEU A 103 1.30 0.74 2.94
C LEU A 103 1.06 -0.34 3.99
N LEU A 104 1.70 -1.49 3.82
CA LEU A 104 1.54 -2.67 4.68
C LEU A 104 2.90 -3.10 5.22
N ASN A 105 3.00 -3.28 6.53
CA ASN A 105 4.16 -3.85 7.20
C ASN A 105 3.73 -5.20 7.78
N VAL A 106 4.36 -6.28 7.34
CA VAL A 106 4.03 -7.65 7.77
C VAL A 106 5.12 -8.17 8.68
N ILE A 107 4.77 -8.44 9.94
CA ILE A 107 5.65 -9.08 10.92
C ILE A 107 5.52 -10.60 10.83
N HIS A 108 6.66 -11.28 10.80
CA HIS A 108 6.78 -12.74 10.80
C HIS A 108 7.31 -13.21 12.14
N GLY A 109 6.75 -14.30 12.68
CA GLY A 109 7.18 -14.90 13.95
C GLY A 109 8.45 -15.73 13.80
N SER A 110 8.75 -16.21 12.59
CA SER A 110 9.96 -16.98 12.28
C SER A 110 10.56 -16.61 10.92
N LYS A 111 11.81 -17.04 10.69
CA LYS A 111 12.45 -16.90 9.37
C LYS A 111 11.78 -17.79 8.30
N ASP A 112 11.22 -18.92 8.71
CA ASP A 112 10.56 -19.84 7.78
C ASP A 112 9.23 -19.24 7.26
N GLU A 113 8.46 -18.57 8.11
CA GLU A 113 7.29 -17.79 7.70
C GLU A 113 7.68 -16.64 6.76
N ALA A 114 8.80 -15.95 7.05
CA ALA A 114 9.31 -14.87 6.23
C ALA A 114 9.76 -15.33 4.83
N ASN A 115 10.11 -16.61 4.67
CA ASN A 115 10.47 -17.24 3.40
C ASN A 115 9.26 -17.56 2.50
N MET A 116 8.05 -17.17 2.88
CA MET A 116 6.88 -17.27 2.02
C MET A 116 7.11 -16.58 0.66
N THR A 117 6.58 -17.19 -0.40
CA THR A 117 6.74 -16.64 -1.75
C THR A 117 6.15 -15.24 -1.86
N SER A 118 6.82 -14.36 -2.62
CA SER A 118 6.37 -12.99 -2.87
C SER A 118 4.93 -12.92 -3.40
N ARG A 119 4.55 -13.89 -4.26
CA ARG A 119 3.19 -13.98 -4.80
C ARG A 119 2.15 -14.29 -3.73
N ALA A 120 2.43 -15.26 -2.86
CA ALA A 120 1.53 -15.61 -1.76
C ALA A 120 1.33 -14.42 -0.82
N LEU A 121 2.41 -13.71 -0.46
CA LEU A 121 2.31 -12.52 0.38
C LEU A 121 1.50 -11.39 -0.27
N CYS A 122 1.67 -11.15 -1.58
CA CYS A 122 0.86 -10.17 -2.31
C CYS A 122 -0.62 -10.55 -2.33
N ASN A 123 -0.94 -11.83 -2.53
CA ASN A 123 -2.32 -12.32 -2.52
C ASN A 123 -2.95 -12.21 -1.13
N LEU A 124 -2.24 -12.60 -0.07
CA LEU A 124 -2.74 -12.43 1.30
C LEU A 124 -2.95 -10.95 1.66
N SER A 125 -2.07 -10.08 1.18
CA SER A 125 -2.21 -8.62 1.35
C SER A 125 -3.44 -8.09 0.62
N LEU A 126 -3.68 -8.55 -0.62
CA LEU A 126 -4.87 -8.22 -1.38
C LEU A 126 -6.15 -8.71 -0.68
N GLU A 127 -6.15 -9.95 -0.19
CA GLU A 127 -7.29 -10.54 0.52
C GLU A 127 -7.59 -9.80 1.82
N TRP A 128 -6.55 -9.41 2.57
CA TRP A 128 -6.73 -8.59 3.76
C TRP A 128 -7.36 -7.22 3.43
N VAL A 129 -6.87 -6.53 2.39
CA VAL A 129 -7.46 -5.25 1.93
C VAL A 129 -8.91 -5.45 1.48
N ARG A 130 -9.20 -6.52 0.74
CA ARG A 130 -10.57 -6.90 0.34
C ARG A 130 -11.47 -7.01 1.56
N LYS A 131 -11.05 -7.76 2.57
CA LYS A 131 -11.79 -7.93 3.83
C LYS A 131 -12.05 -6.58 4.53
N GLN A 132 -11.06 -5.70 4.59
CA GLN A 132 -11.25 -4.36 5.19
C GLN A 132 -12.31 -3.54 4.45
N MET A 133 -12.39 -3.65 3.13
CA MET A 133 -13.34 -2.89 2.33
C MET A 133 -14.73 -3.52 2.29
N GLU A 134 -14.84 -4.85 2.23
CA GLU A 134 -16.10 -5.57 2.10
C GLU A 134 -16.78 -5.86 3.45
N GLU A 135 -16.02 -6.20 4.50
CA GLU A 135 -16.57 -6.57 5.82
C GLU A 135 -16.58 -5.41 6.81
N GLU A 136 -15.49 -4.64 6.86
CA GLU A 136 -15.31 -3.52 7.81
C GLU A 136 -15.72 -2.16 7.22
N GLU A 137 -16.18 -2.15 5.96
CA GLU A 137 -16.63 -0.96 5.20
C GLU A 137 -15.60 0.20 5.17
N LEU A 138 -14.29 -0.11 5.22
CA LEU A 138 -13.26 0.92 5.11
C LEU A 138 -13.23 1.53 3.71
N SER A 139 -13.23 2.87 3.66
CA SER A 139 -13.03 3.58 2.40
C SER A 139 -11.59 3.50 1.90
N MET A 140 -11.41 3.58 0.59
CA MET A 140 -10.09 3.66 -0.06
C MET A 140 -9.23 4.82 0.49
N GLN A 141 -9.85 5.92 0.93
CA GLN A 141 -9.14 7.07 1.50
C GLN A 141 -8.54 6.71 2.87
N MET A 142 -9.33 6.06 3.73
CA MET A 142 -8.87 5.62 5.06
C MET A 142 -7.71 4.61 4.98
N LEU A 143 -7.75 3.70 4.00
CA LEU A 143 -6.68 2.73 3.75
C LEU A 143 -5.33 3.38 3.35
N GLN A 144 -5.34 4.63 2.90
CA GLN A 144 -4.12 5.35 2.51
C GLN A 144 -3.58 6.26 3.62
N GLU A 145 -4.35 6.52 4.67
CA GLU A 145 -3.99 7.48 5.72
C GLU A 145 -2.88 6.98 6.66
N LYS A 146 -2.71 5.66 6.76
CA LYS A 146 -1.74 5.05 7.66
C LYS A 146 -1.04 3.85 7.05
N THR A 147 0.10 3.50 7.62
CA THR A 147 0.73 2.20 7.41
C THR A 147 0.11 1.19 8.34
N TYR A 148 -0.36 0.06 7.82
CA TYR A 148 -0.95 -1.01 8.60
C TYR A 148 0.12 -2.01 9.02
N LEU A 149 0.16 -2.35 10.30
CA LEU A 149 1.05 -3.39 10.82
C LEU A 149 0.25 -4.68 10.93
N LEU A 150 0.62 -5.68 10.15
CA LEU A 150 -0.07 -6.95 10.02
C LEU A 150 0.80 -8.10 10.52
N TYR A 151 0.19 -9.18 10.98
CA TYR A 151 0.86 -10.43 11.30
C TYR A 151 0.17 -11.61 10.60
N LEU A 152 0.94 -12.68 10.36
CA LEU A 152 0.39 -13.93 9.84
C LEU A 152 -0.22 -14.74 10.98
N ASN A 153 -1.48 -15.09 10.86
CA ASN A 153 -2.20 -15.91 11.82
C ASN A 153 -2.06 -17.40 11.48
N LEU A 154 -2.42 -18.29 12.42
CA LEU A 154 -2.27 -19.75 12.28
C LEU A 154 -3.11 -20.35 11.12
N ASP A 155 -4.13 -19.64 10.68
CA ASP A 155 -4.98 -19.99 9.53
C ASP A 155 -4.43 -19.48 8.19
N ASN A 156 -3.19 -18.98 8.17
CA ASN A 156 -2.52 -18.36 7.04
C ASN A 156 -3.21 -17.09 6.51
N SER A 157 -4.04 -16.42 7.32
CA SER A 157 -4.58 -15.11 6.99
C SER A 157 -3.77 -13.98 7.63
N LEU A 158 -3.76 -12.81 7.01
CA LEU A 158 -3.17 -11.60 7.62
C LEU A 158 -4.18 -10.93 8.55
N HIS A 159 -3.72 -10.48 9.70
CA HIS A 159 -4.52 -9.78 10.70
C HIS A 159 -3.84 -8.47 11.13
N ASP A 160 -4.63 -7.47 11.51
CA ASP A 160 -4.10 -6.20 12.01
C ASP A 160 -3.56 -6.39 13.45
N CYS A 161 -2.34 -5.92 13.71
CA CYS A 161 -1.72 -5.96 15.03
C CYS A 161 -2.51 -5.15 16.08
N ALA A 162 -3.44 -4.28 15.67
CA ALA A 162 -4.38 -3.61 16.55
C ALA A 162 -5.24 -4.59 17.36
N ASP A 163 -5.51 -5.79 16.82
CA ASP A 163 -6.36 -6.81 17.41
C ASP A 163 -5.65 -7.66 18.48
N ILE A 164 -4.31 -7.56 18.56
CA ILE A 164 -3.51 -8.31 19.53
C ILE A 164 -3.88 -7.86 20.96
N GLN A 165 -4.14 -8.82 21.86
CA GLN A 165 -4.46 -8.51 23.25
C GLN A 165 -3.28 -7.85 23.97
N THR A 166 -3.57 -6.79 24.74
CA THR A 166 -2.53 -6.03 25.47
C THR A 166 -1.94 -6.91 26.59
N GLY A 167 -0.61 -6.99 26.67
CA GLY A 167 0.10 -7.85 27.63
C GLY A 167 0.23 -9.32 27.21
N SER A 168 -0.16 -9.68 25.99
CA SER A 168 0.17 -11.00 25.41
C SER A 168 1.64 -11.07 24.98
N ALA A 169 2.17 -12.28 24.78
CA ALA A 169 3.55 -12.48 24.32
C ALA A 169 3.85 -11.80 22.96
N ASN A 170 2.81 -11.56 22.15
CA ASN A 170 2.92 -10.91 20.84
C ASN A 170 2.75 -9.38 20.91
N ASP A 171 2.49 -8.81 22.10
CA ASP A 171 2.32 -7.37 22.32
C ASP A 171 3.68 -6.68 22.53
N THR A 172 4.54 -6.79 21.51
CA THR A 172 5.88 -6.18 21.50
C THR A 172 5.81 -4.64 21.53
N GLU A 173 6.93 -3.99 21.85
CA GLU A 173 7.01 -2.52 21.86
C GLU A 173 6.55 -1.90 20.52
N LEU A 174 6.93 -2.50 19.40
CA LEU A 174 6.48 -2.12 18.06
C LEU A 174 4.94 -2.16 17.93
N VAL A 175 4.31 -3.24 18.41
CA VAL A 175 2.84 -3.41 18.37
C VAL A 175 2.16 -2.38 19.28
N GLN A 176 2.72 -2.12 20.46
CA GLN A 176 2.20 -1.12 21.39
C GLN A 176 2.26 0.29 20.78
N ASP A 177 3.37 0.65 20.13
CA ASP A 177 3.53 1.94 19.48
C ASP A 177 2.63 2.09 18.26
N TYR A 178 2.49 1.04 17.47
CA TYR A 178 1.51 1.00 16.39
C TYR A 178 0.08 1.23 16.90
N LYS A 179 -0.34 0.57 18.01
CA LYS A 179 -1.64 0.80 18.65
C LYS A 179 -1.83 2.24 19.13
N LYS A 180 -0.78 2.88 19.65
CA LYS A 180 -0.83 4.29 20.07
C LYS A 180 -1.02 5.23 18.87
N ILE A 181 -0.30 4.97 17.77
CA ILE A 181 -0.36 5.79 16.55
C ILE A 181 -1.70 5.59 15.84
N SER A 182 -2.16 4.35 15.68
CA SER A 182 -3.42 4.03 15.01
C SER A 182 -4.61 4.69 15.72
N ARG A 183 -4.68 4.64 17.06
CA ARG A 183 -5.73 5.32 17.83
C ARG A 183 -5.75 6.84 17.66
N LYS A 184 -4.59 7.48 17.44
CA LYS A 184 -4.52 8.93 17.17
C LYS A 184 -5.05 9.27 15.80
N LEU A 185 -4.77 8.44 14.79
CA LEU A 185 -5.23 8.62 13.42
C LEU A 185 -6.73 8.31 13.28
N SER A 186 -7.25 7.32 14.01
CA SER A 186 -8.67 6.96 14.02
C SER A 186 -9.55 7.88 14.88
N GLN A 187 -8.97 8.81 15.64
CA GLN A 187 -9.73 9.76 16.43
C GLN A 187 -10.11 10.99 15.58
N PRO A 188 -11.39 11.17 15.21
CA PRO A 188 -11.86 12.49 14.83
C PRO A 188 -11.66 13.39 16.05
N ASN A 189 -11.17 14.62 15.86
CA ASN A 189 -11.03 15.62 16.92
C ASN A 189 -12.36 15.83 17.66
N LEU A 190 -12.60 15.06 18.72
CA LEU A 190 -13.76 15.17 19.60
C LEU A 190 -13.25 15.41 21.01
N LYS A 191 -12.91 16.67 21.30
CA LYS A 191 -13.00 17.19 22.66
C LYS A 191 -14.47 17.32 23.06
N VAL A 192 -15.17 16.22 23.33
CA VAL A 192 -16.37 16.25 24.19
C VAL A 192 -16.41 14.98 25.04
N ARG A 193 -15.93 15.16 26.27
CA ARG A 193 -16.13 14.27 27.41
C ARG A 193 -17.63 14.12 27.70
N ARG A 194 -18.18 12.90 27.60
CA ARG A 194 -19.21 12.41 28.54
C ARG A 194 -18.97 10.94 28.87
N LYS A 195 -18.80 10.70 30.18
CA LYS A 195 -18.81 9.39 30.81
C LYS A 195 -20.21 8.80 30.66
N VAL A 196 -20.33 7.61 30.10
CA VAL A 196 -21.45 6.70 30.39
C VAL A 196 -20.86 5.33 30.65
N SER A 197 -20.92 4.94 31.91
CA SER A 197 -20.77 3.56 32.38
C SER A 197 -21.91 2.72 31.81
N GLY A 198 -21.57 1.68 31.05
CA GLY A 198 -22.54 0.74 30.46
C GLY A 198 -21.93 -0.65 30.34
N VAL A 199 -22.56 -1.59 31.00
CA VAL A 199 -22.20 -3.00 31.22
C VAL A 199 -21.93 -3.75 29.90
N SER A 200 -20.86 -4.54 29.89
CA SER A 200 -20.50 -5.47 28.82
C SER A 200 -21.56 -6.57 28.65
N GLN A 201 -22.07 -6.77 27.44
CA GLN A 201 -22.78 -7.99 27.07
C GLN A 201 -21.81 -8.98 26.41
N PRO A 202 -21.89 -10.29 26.72
CA PRO A 202 -21.03 -11.30 26.10
C PRO A 202 -21.50 -11.64 24.69
N ALA A 203 -20.54 -11.81 23.77
CA ALA A 203 -20.77 -12.23 22.39
C ALA A 203 -21.32 -13.67 22.32
N LYS A 204 -22.26 -13.91 21.41
CA LYS A 204 -22.81 -15.25 21.13
C LYS A 204 -21.86 -16.07 20.25
N PRO A 205 -21.76 -17.40 20.44
CA PRO A 205 -20.94 -18.25 19.60
C PRO A 205 -21.59 -18.44 18.22
N ARG A 206 -20.84 -18.17 17.14
CA ARG A 206 -21.25 -18.56 15.78
C ARG A 206 -20.69 -19.94 15.44
N MET A 207 -21.59 -20.84 15.06
CA MET A 207 -21.34 -22.21 14.69
C MET A 207 -20.74 -22.26 13.27
N MET A 208 -19.57 -22.91 13.15
CA MET A 208 -18.86 -23.14 11.89
C MET A 208 -19.41 -24.38 11.20
N LEU A 209 -20.01 -24.22 10.02
CA LEU A 209 -20.08 -25.25 8.99
C LEU A 209 -20.11 -24.56 7.64
N PHE A 210 -19.10 -24.79 6.80
CA PHE A 210 -19.27 -25.44 5.50
C PHE A 210 -17.89 -25.73 4.89
N SER A 211 -17.63 -27.02 4.72
CA SER A 211 -16.66 -27.55 3.77
C SER A 211 -17.10 -27.19 2.34
N ARG A 212 -16.22 -26.60 1.54
CA ARG A 212 -16.35 -26.65 0.08
C ARG A 212 -15.10 -27.26 -0.52
N SER A 213 -15.37 -28.37 -1.20
CA SER A 213 -14.49 -29.11 -2.08
C SER A 213 -13.98 -28.25 -3.22
N ILE A 214 -12.73 -28.49 -3.57
CA ILE A 214 -12.04 -28.08 -4.79
C ILE A 214 -12.95 -28.35 -6.00
N SER A 215 -13.41 -27.26 -6.61
CA SER A 215 -13.82 -27.20 -8.00
C SER A 215 -13.14 -25.95 -8.56
N ASP A 216 -12.21 -26.15 -9.51
CA ASP A 216 -11.78 -25.11 -10.45
C ASP A 216 -13.03 -24.64 -11.20
N ASP A 217 -13.62 -23.54 -10.73
CA ASP A 217 -14.68 -22.82 -11.45
C ASP A 217 -14.12 -21.45 -11.75
N ASP A 218 -13.74 -21.26 -13.01
CA ASP A 218 -13.24 -20.02 -13.59
C ASP A 218 -14.44 -19.05 -13.70
N ASN A 219 -14.86 -18.50 -12.56
CA ASN A 219 -15.97 -17.56 -12.48
C ASN A 219 -15.50 -16.21 -13.08
N PRO A 220 -16.10 -15.70 -14.17
CA PRO A 220 -15.72 -14.42 -14.79
C PRO A 220 -16.10 -13.18 -13.94
N GLN A 221 -16.38 -13.37 -12.66
CA GLN A 221 -16.89 -12.39 -11.71
C GLN A 221 -15.79 -11.82 -10.79
N ASP A 222 -14.58 -12.37 -10.80
CA ASP A 222 -13.45 -11.92 -9.94
C ASP A 222 -12.56 -10.84 -10.62
N GLY A 223 -13.12 -10.10 -11.59
CA GLY A 223 -12.41 -9.00 -12.26
C GLY A 223 -12.14 -7.79 -11.36
N ASP A 224 -12.91 -7.66 -10.29
CA ASP A 224 -12.93 -6.49 -9.41
C ASP A 224 -11.79 -6.51 -8.38
N TRP A 225 -11.29 -7.70 -8.03
CA TRP A 225 -10.22 -7.93 -7.07
C TRP A 225 -9.15 -8.83 -7.66
N LYS A 226 -8.02 -8.26 -8.08
CA LYS A 226 -6.96 -9.06 -8.70
C LYS A 226 -5.58 -8.50 -8.51
N LEU A 227 -4.61 -9.41 -8.40
CA LEU A 227 -3.19 -9.09 -8.51
C LEU A 227 -2.82 -8.95 -9.99
N ILE A 228 -2.45 -7.73 -10.43
CA ILE A 228 -2.05 -7.48 -11.81
C ILE A 228 -0.58 -7.89 -11.98
N SER A 229 0.32 -7.29 -11.20
CA SER A 229 1.76 -7.54 -11.27
C SER A 229 2.41 -7.27 -9.91
N PHE A 230 3.57 -7.86 -9.65
CA PHE A 230 4.35 -7.61 -8.44
C PHE A 230 5.85 -7.70 -8.74
N SER A 231 6.67 -7.02 -7.93
CA SER A 231 8.12 -7.08 -7.99
C SER A 231 8.75 -6.94 -6.61
N LYS A 232 9.85 -7.65 -6.41
CA LYS A 232 10.67 -7.58 -5.20
C LYS A 232 11.68 -6.44 -5.35
N VAL A 233 11.51 -5.41 -4.52
CA VAL A 233 12.33 -4.18 -4.54
C VAL A 233 13.60 -4.36 -3.72
N SER A 234 13.50 -5.07 -2.60
CA SER A 234 14.62 -5.45 -1.75
C SER A 234 14.33 -6.80 -1.08
N GLU A 235 15.26 -7.33 -0.29
CA GLU A 235 15.07 -8.61 0.42
C GLU A 235 13.75 -8.69 1.19
N ASN A 236 13.33 -7.56 1.78
CA ASN A 236 12.18 -7.45 2.66
C ASN A 236 11.14 -6.43 2.15
N SER A 237 11.16 -6.07 0.86
CA SER A 237 10.20 -5.12 0.31
C SER A 237 9.67 -5.54 -1.05
N LEU A 238 8.36 -5.43 -1.20
CA LEU A 238 7.61 -5.80 -2.37
C LEU A 238 6.71 -4.63 -2.77
N VAL A 239 6.53 -4.48 -4.08
CA VAL A 239 5.53 -3.59 -4.66
C VAL A 239 4.62 -4.44 -5.53
N ALA A 240 3.31 -4.23 -5.39
CA ALA A 240 2.30 -4.90 -6.20
C ALA A 240 1.32 -3.89 -6.78
N VAL A 241 0.92 -4.11 -8.03
CA VAL A 241 -0.18 -3.41 -8.70
C VAL A 241 -1.38 -4.32 -8.65
N VAL A 242 -2.49 -3.81 -8.12
CA VAL A 242 -3.71 -4.57 -7.86
C VAL A 242 -4.93 -3.83 -8.39
N THR A 243 -6.01 -4.57 -8.66
CA THR A 243 -7.35 -4.02 -8.83
C THR A 243 -8.12 -4.21 -7.52
N LEU A 244 -8.70 -3.11 -7.02
CA LEU A 244 -9.55 -3.06 -5.84
C LEU A 244 -10.88 -2.42 -6.27
N ASN A 245 -11.94 -3.22 -6.35
CA ASN A 245 -13.26 -2.80 -6.84
C ASN A 245 -13.17 -1.99 -8.15
N ASN A 246 -12.60 -2.60 -9.20
CA ASN A 246 -12.31 -2.02 -10.52
C ASN A 246 -11.30 -0.86 -10.59
N SER A 247 -10.92 -0.29 -9.44
CA SER A 247 -9.90 0.77 -9.36
C SER A 247 -8.51 0.16 -9.25
N VAL A 248 -7.54 0.71 -9.97
CA VAL A 248 -6.14 0.30 -9.80
C VAL A 248 -5.55 0.92 -8.54
N ALA A 249 -4.75 0.17 -7.80
CA ALA A 249 -4.01 0.63 -6.64
C ALA A 249 -2.63 -0.03 -6.57
N VAL A 250 -1.75 0.54 -5.74
CA VAL A 250 -0.41 0.02 -5.47
C VAL A 250 -0.34 -0.41 -4.00
N LEU A 251 0.05 -1.67 -3.77
CA LEU A 251 0.41 -2.15 -2.44
C LEU A 251 1.94 -2.05 -2.28
N SER A 252 2.38 -1.41 -1.21
CA SER A 252 3.78 -1.39 -0.77
C SER A 252 3.88 -2.25 0.47
N ILE A 253 4.52 -3.41 0.35
CA ILE A 253 4.58 -4.41 1.41
C ILE A 253 6.02 -4.47 1.92
N GLN A 254 6.20 -4.23 3.22
CA GLN A 254 7.47 -4.39 3.92
C GLN A 254 7.39 -5.56 4.88
N GLN A 255 8.36 -6.46 4.83
CA GLN A 255 8.46 -7.61 5.74
C GLN A 255 9.43 -7.27 6.87
N GLN A 256 9.11 -7.72 8.08
CA GLN A 256 10.02 -7.68 9.22
C GLN A 256 9.94 -9.02 9.94
N VAL A 257 11.09 -9.61 10.29
CA VAL A 257 11.13 -10.78 11.16
C VAL A 257 11.22 -10.26 12.58
N ASN A 258 10.31 -10.69 13.44
CA ASN A 258 10.38 -10.38 14.86
C ASN A 258 11.48 -11.27 15.46
N ALA A 259 12.73 -10.90 15.27
CA ALA A 259 13.82 -11.54 15.99
C ALA A 259 13.63 -11.19 17.48
N PRO A 260 13.57 -12.18 18.40
CA PRO A 260 13.68 -11.85 19.81
C PRO A 260 15.00 -11.11 19.96
N GLU A 261 14.97 -9.92 20.57
CA GLU A 261 16.20 -9.33 21.08
C GLU A 261 16.87 -10.41 21.93
N GLU A 262 18.05 -10.87 21.53
CA GLU A 262 18.89 -11.62 22.42
C GLU A 262 19.11 -10.69 23.62
N THR A 263 18.39 -10.97 24.71
CA THR A 263 18.78 -10.49 26.02
C THR A 263 20.18 -11.02 26.22
N ASN A 264 21.18 -10.17 25.96
CA ASN A 264 22.54 -10.35 26.47
C ASN A 264 22.42 -10.34 28.00
N GLY A 265 22.08 -11.50 28.55
CA GLY A 265 22.27 -11.85 29.94
C GLY A 265 23.77 -12.06 30.15
N ASP A 266 24.55 -10.98 30.03
CA ASP A 266 25.95 -11.01 30.43
C ASP A 266 26.03 -10.87 31.95
N SER A 267 25.86 -12.00 32.63
CA SER A 267 26.38 -12.19 33.99
C SER A 267 27.88 -12.48 33.87
N GLY A 268 28.68 -11.43 33.70
CA GLY A 268 30.09 -11.59 33.33
C GLY A 268 30.97 -10.39 33.68
N ASN A 269 30.94 -9.99 34.95
CA ASN A 269 31.91 -9.15 35.67
C ASN A 269 33.17 -8.73 34.88
N SER A 270 33.10 -7.63 34.11
CA SER A 270 34.25 -7.08 33.39
C SER A 270 34.61 -5.69 33.92
N ARG A 271 35.59 -5.71 34.82
CA ARG A 271 36.35 -4.58 35.34
C ARG A 271 36.98 -3.78 34.18
N PRO A 272 36.96 -2.43 34.17
CA PRO A 272 37.59 -1.69 33.08
C PRO A 272 39.12 -1.71 33.22
N PRO A 273 39.89 -2.07 32.18
CA PRO A 273 41.34 -1.84 32.18
C PRO A 273 41.63 -0.38 31.80
N SER A 274 42.21 0.31 32.79
CA SER A 274 43.16 1.41 32.77
C SER A 274 43.42 2.17 31.46
N VAL A 275 43.14 3.48 31.52
CA VAL A 275 43.65 4.50 30.59
C VAL A 275 45.19 4.56 30.70
N GLU A 276 45.91 4.08 29.69
CA GLU A 276 47.35 4.39 29.54
C GLU A 276 47.50 5.87 29.19
N LYS A 277 48.19 6.59 30.08
CA LYS A 277 48.44 8.02 30.00
C LYS A 277 49.78 8.24 29.31
N VAL A 278 49.78 9.06 28.27
CA VAL A 278 50.95 9.48 27.50
C VAL A 278 51.93 10.22 28.40
N ASP A 279 53.12 9.64 28.60
CA ASP A 279 54.24 10.28 29.31
C ASP A 279 54.79 11.46 28.48
N SER A 280 54.45 12.67 28.91
CA SER A 280 55.04 13.92 28.43
C SER A 280 56.04 14.42 29.47
N TYR A 281 57.30 14.04 29.28
CA TYR A 281 58.44 14.62 30.01
C TYR A 281 58.76 16.01 29.46
N THR A 282 58.41 17.06 30.20
CA THR A 282 59.31 18.19 30.51
C THR A 282 58.60 19.12 31.48
N LEU A 283 59.28 19.49 32.57
CA LEU A 283 59.40 20.85 33.13
C LEU A 283 60.15 20.78 34.48
N ILE A 284 61.39 21.29 34.48
CA ILE A 284 62.13 21.84 35.64
C ILE A 284 61.44 23.22 35.93
N PRO A 285 61.37 23.84 37.15
CA PRO A 285 62.45 23.87 38.14
C PRO A 285 62.16 24.15 39.65
N HIS A 286 63.26 24.09 40.44
CA HIS A 286 63.62 24.78 41.70
C HIS A 286 62.92 24.48 43.05
N MET A 287 63.73 24.22 44.10
CA MET A 287 63.93 25.14 45.25
C MET A 287 65.17 24.74 46.12
N ARG A 288 65.89 25.77 46.61
CA ARG A 288 66.94 25.77 47.68
C ARG A 288 66.34 25.28 49.02
N SER A 289 67.06 24.79 50.05
CA SER A 289 68.26 25.23 50.79
C SER A 289 68.55 24.15 51.88
N PRO A 290 69.51 24.25 52.84
CA PRO A 290 70.50 25.29 53.15
C PRO A 290 71.94 24.92 52.79
#